data_AF-A0A7C5F5X6-F1
#
_entry.id   AF-A0A7C5F5X6-F1
#
_cell.length_a   1.000
_cell.length_b   1.000
_cell.length_c   1.000
_cell.angle_alpha   90.00
_cell.angle_beta   90.00
_cell.angle_gamma   90.00
#
_symmetry.space_group_name_H-M   'P 1'
#
loop_
_entity.id
_entity.type
_entity.pdbx_description
1 polymer ?
#
loop_
_entity_poly.entity_id
_entity_poly.type
_entity_poly.pdbx_seq_one_letter_code
_entity_poly.pdbx_strand_id
1 'polypeptide(L)' 'MGVIRLHNMTFYGYHGTSQAERQTGRRFEVDAELYFDVNKPAASDHL' A
#
# COMPACT_ATOMS: atom_id res chain seq x y z
N MET A 1 16.15 11.67 -5.73
CA MET A 1 15.23 10.68 -5.13
C MET A 1 13.95 10.66 -5.93
N GLY A 2 13.49 9.49 -6.31
CA GLY A 2 12.18 9.29 -6.94
C GLY A 2 11.17 8.73 -5.93
N VAL A 3 9.93 8.59 -6.38
CA VAL A 3 8.83 8.07 -5.58
C VAL A 3 7.98 7.11 -6.40
N ILE A 4 7.69 5.93 -5.84
CA ILE A 4 6.62 5.05 -6.32
C ILE A 4 5.39 5.29 -5.46
N ARG A 5 4.25 5.57 -6.09
CA ARG A 5 2.97 5.77 -5.41
C ARG A 5 2.02 4.63 -5.71
N LEU A 6 1.51 4.02 -4.66
CA LEU A 6 0.45 3.03 -4.70
C LEU A 6 -0.80 3.70 -4.15
N HIS A 7 -1.79 3.90 -5.01
CA HIS A 7 -3.02 4.60 -4.66
C HIS A 7 -4.20 3.65 -4.54
N ASN A 8 -5.04 3.89 -3.54
CA ASN A 8 -6.31 3.21 -3.34
C ASN A 8 -6.21 1.67 -3.32
N MET A 9 -5.19 1.13 -2.66
CA MET A 9 -5.08 -0.31 -2.47
C MET A 9 -6.21 -0.77 -1.55
N THR A 10 -7.15 -1.55 -2.09
CA THR A 10 -8.31 -2.02 -1.34
C THR A 10 -8.07 -3.41 -0.76
N PHE A 11 -8.19 -3.54 0.55
CA PHE A 11 -8.07 -4.80 1.28
C PHE A 11 -9.35 -5.09 2.06
N TYR A 12 -9.76 -6.36 2.13
CA TYR A 12 -10.81 -6.76 3.06
C TYR A 12 -10.16 -7.27 4.35
N GLY A 13 -10.39 -6.55 5.45
CA GLY A 13 -9.75 -6.81 6.74
C GLY A 13 -10.77 -7.09 7.84
N TYR A 14 -10.36 -7.94 8.78
CA TYR A 14 -11.09 -8.22 10.03
C TYR A 14 -10.43 -7.51 11.22
N HIS A 15 -9.87 -6.34 10.96
CA HIS A 15 -9.37 -5.45 12.00
C HIS A 15 -10.54 -4.71 12.67
N GLY A 16 -10.34 -4.23 13.89
CA GLY A 16 -11.36 -3.46 14.60
C GLY A 16 -11.30 -3.71 16.11
N THR A 17 -11.74 -2.71 16.87
CA THR A 17 -11.69 -2.74 18.34
C THR A 17 -12.76 -3.65 18.91
N SER A 18 -13.96 -3.67 18.30
CA SER A 18 -15.05 -4.52 18.75
C SER A 18 -14.95 -5.95 18.20
N GLN A 19 -15.58 -6.90 18.91
CA GLN A 19 -15.69 -8.28 18.42
C GLN A 19 -16.50 -8.36 17.12
N ALA A 20 -17.57 -7.56 16.99
CA ALA A 20 -18.40 -7.52 15.80
C ALA A 20 -17.60 -7.10 14.55
N GLU A 21 -16.75 -6.08 14.65
CA GLU A 21 -15.90 -5.64 13.54
C GLU A 21 -14.93 -6.73 13.08
N ARG A 22 -14.36 -7.47 14.03
CA ARG A 22 -13.47 -8.60 13.72
C ARG A 22 -14.20 -9.83 13.20
N GLN A 23 -15.54 -9.86 13.28
CA GLN A 23 -16.38 -10.95 12.74
C GLN A 23 -16.93 -10.61 11.36
N THR A 24 -17.41 -9.38 11.15
CA THR A 24 -17.99 -8.96 9.86
C THR A 24 -16.92 -8.51 8.88
N GLY A 25 -15.81 -7.94 9.38
CA GLY A 25 -14.81 -7.28 8.57
C GLY A 25 -15.32 -6.03 7.85
N ARG A 26 -14.43 -5.37 7.10
CA ARG A 26 -14.75 -4.27 6.18
C ARG A 26 -13.63 -4.05 5.16
N ARG A 27 -13.90 -3.21 4.16
CA ARG A 27 -12.89 -2.70 3.22
C ARG A 27 -12.02 -1.64 3.89
N PHE A 28 -10.73 -1.71 3.62
CA PHE A 28 -9.72 -0.73 3.98
C PHE A 28 -9.04 -0.25 2.69
N GLU A 29 -8.92 1.06 2.55
CA GLU A 29 -8.22 1.71 1.45
C GLU A 29 -6.89 2.23 1.99
N VAL A 30 -5.80 1.90 1.28
CA VAL A 30 -4.44 2.23 1.71
C VAL A 30 -3.72 2.92 0.57
N ASP A 31 -3.14 4.08 0.89
CA ASP A 31 -2.18 4.77 0.05
C ASP A 31 -0.76 4.54 0.61
N ALA A 32 0.21 4.35 -0.27
CA ALA A 32 1.61 4.23 0.11
C ALA A 32 2.53 4.98 -0.86
N GLU A 33 3.56 5.60 -0.30
CA GLU A 33 4.62 6.27 -1.05
C GLU A 33 5.97 5.67 -0.66
N LEU A 34 6.70 5.16 -1.64
CA LEU A 34 8.03 4.58 -1.46
C LEU A 34 9.07 5.54 -2.02
N TYR A 35 9.93 6.05 -1.15
CA TYR A 35 10.97 7.02 -1.49
C TYR A 35 12.33 6.33 -1.58
N PHE A 36 12.98 6.38 -2.74
CA PHE A 36 14.30 5.80 -2.95
C PHE A 36 15.04 6.42 -4.15
N ASP A 37 16.32 6.07 -4.33
CA ASP A 37 17.07 6.51 -5.51
C ASP A 37 16.67 5.69 -6.74
N VAL A 38 16.02 6.37 -7.70
CA VAL A 38 15.56 5.77 -8.95
C VAL A 38 16.57 5.89 -10.09
N ASN A 39 17.71 6.56 -9.88
CA ASN A 39 18.69 6.81 -10.95
C ASN A 39 19.24 5.50 -11.54
N LYS A 40 19.58 4.54 -10.68
CA LYS A 40 20.10 3.23 -11.10
C LYS A 40 19.08 2.44 -11.94
N PRO A 41 17.85 2.15 -11.46
CA PRO A 41 16.88 1.41 -12.25
C PRO A 41 16.44 2.18 -13.51
N ALA A 42 16.35 3.52 -13.46
CA ALA A 42 16.00 4.33 -14.64
C ALA A 42 17.07 4.28 -15.74
N ALA A 43 18.35 4.13 -15.38
CA ALA A 43 19.43 4.03 -16.35
C ALA A 43 19.61 2.61 -16.91
N SER A 44 19.36 1.58 -16.10
CA SER A 44 19.61 0.19 -16.50
C SER A 44 18.41 -0.51 -17.13
N ASP A 45 17.20 0.05 -17.00
CA ASP A 45 15.93 -0.57 -17.38
C ASP A 45 15.79 -2.01 -16.83
N HIS A 46 16.31 -2.22 -15.62
CA HIS A 46 16.32 -3.51 -14.95
C HIS A 46 15.36 -3.43 -13.77
N LEU A 47 14.35 -4.32 -13.79
CA LEU A 47 13.35 -4.46 -12.74
C LEU A 47 13.97 -4.88 -11.40
#